data_AF-A0A7V9RBP4-F1
#
_entry.id   AF-A0A7V9RBP4-F1
#
_cell.length_a   1.000
_cell.length_b   1.000
_cell.length_c   1.000
_cell.angle_alpha   90.00
_cell.angle_beta   90.00
_cell.angle_gamma   90.00
#
_symmetry.space_group_name_H-M   'P 1'
#
loop_
_entity.id
_entity.type
_entity.pdbx_description
1 polymer ?
#
loop_
_entity_poly.entity_id
_entity_poly.type
_entity_poly.pdbx_seq_one_letter_code
_entity_poly.pdbx_strand_id
1 'polypeptide(L)'
;MFRSLMVLACLATAGDALAQSKRYPPEPVDKDEDDAKKSNLWEKATNPQRKPYEDLLAEAQTALEDRSIDSAKEAAGKLGEAIKLLPDDPRAYRMRGDAHTTTKDWMGCAADYTDAILRIKRNDPDAKQLGDLRRKLGLCQARAGKLADAEKTLADAAAAGGVSGEVWVRLGEVRIAMGKLDEAIAALESAGEQTDVALPLVRWLLMGAYDRARKPALAAEAGRLAIEGRTEDGARRSSDREMTLLKNPAMPLLGTGESEYLQGLAGAYFDPPRPEYSVVYFRRFLAVARDSPWRKRAEEHLRELKGAELPEYVDKRGGNAVLDVAAARVAARKVMPQMRACMAKQTGLILEVTITKGGPRTAGNTAVPVRRGMPPDGTTTLVRDNLDGIGSVERDNAVKCIEAISEKLRGNLPAIKEKDTWYRAAFLVVAP
;
A
#
# COMPACT_ATOMS: atom_id res chain seq x y z
N MET A 1 -10.70 -55.78 32.42
CA MET A 1 -9.82 -56.85 32.94
C MET A 1 -9.91 -58.05 32.01
N PHE A 2 -8.90 -58.32 31.18
CA PHE A 2 -8.34 -59.66 30.94
C PHE A 2 -7.05 -59.51 30.10
N ARG A 3 -6.06 -60.31 30.49
CA ARG A 3 -4.63 -60.22 30.17
C ARG A 3 -4.27 -60.73 28.77
N SER A 4 -3.13 -60.23 28.28
CA SER A 4 -2.30 -60.74 27.19
C SER A 4 -2.04 -62.25 27.23
N LEU A 5 -1.89 -62.86 26.05
CA LEU A 5 -0.81 -63.81 25.80
C LEU A 5 -0.49 -63.94 24.29
N MET A 6 0.82 -63.99 24.05
CA MET A 6 1.57 -63.95 22.80
C MET A 6 1.84 -65.39 22.35
N VAL A 7 1.75 -65.72 21.06
CA VAL A 7 2.46 -66.89 20.47
C VAL A 7 2.95 -66.55 19.06
N LEU A 8 4.19 -66.98 18.84
CA LEU A 8 5.12 -66.70 17.74
C LEU A 8 4.81 -67.44 16.43
N ALA A 9 5.44 -66.93 15.37
CA ALA A 9 5.37 -67.33 13.96
C ALA A 9 6.05 -68.68 13.60
N CYS A 10 5.63 -69.26 12.48
CA CYS A 10 6.46 -70.08 11.60
C CYS A 10 6.05 -69.89 10.12
N LEU A 11 7.04 -69.51 9.29
CA LEU A 11 6.97 -69.38 7.83
C LEU A 11 6.93 -70.76 7.15
N ALA A 12 6.12 -70.90 6.11
CA ALA A 12 6.31 -71.90 5.06
C ALA A 12 5.94 -71.29 3.71
N THR A 13 6.94 -71.16 2.85
CA THR A 13 6.85 -70.72 1.46
C THR A 13 6.34 -71.86 0.58
N ALA A 14 5.23 -71.65 -0.14
CA ALA A 14 4.86 -72.45 -1.29
C ALA A 14 4.44 -71.50 -2.41
N GLY A 15 5.22 -71.46 -3.48
CA GLY A 15 4.95 -70.65 -4.65
C GLY A 15 3.91 -71.32 -5.54
N ASP A 16 2.82 -70.61 -5.82
CA ASP A 16 1.88 -71.01 -6.86
C ASP A 16 2.41 -70.55 -8.22
N ALA A 17 2.94 -71.52 -8.96
CA ALA A 17 3.25 -71.40 -10.37
C ALA A 17 1.94 -71.34 -11.18
N LEU A 18 1.49 -70.12 -11.54
CA LEU A 18 0.47 -69.94 -12.57
C LEU A 18 1.10 -70.14 -13.95
N ALA A 19 0.82 -71.30 -14.53
CA ALA A 19 1.07 -71.61 -15.93
C ALA A 19 0.27 -70.66 -16.84
N GLN A 20 0.90 -69.58 -17.31
CA GLN A 20 0.37 -68.78 -18.42
C GLN A 20 0.53 -69.55 -19.73
N SER A 21 -0.60 -69.93 -20.32
CA SER A 21 -0.67 -70.53 -21.64
C SER A 21 -0.09 -69.56 -22.69
N LYS A 22 0.97 -69.98 -23.39
CA LYS A 22 1.47 -69.33 -24.61
C LYS A 22 0.44 -69.41 -25.73
N ARG A 23 -0.49 -68.45 -25.82
CA ARG A 23 -1.26 -68.16 -27.03
C ARG A 23 -1.48 -66.64 -27.10
N TYR A 24 -1.14 -66.07 -28.25
CA TYR A 24 -1.05 -64.66 -28.62
C TYR A 24 0.30 -63.98 -28.35
N PRO A 25 1.03 -63.57 -29.41
CA PRO A 25 2.07 -62.55 -29.25
C PRO A 25 1.43 -61.27 -28.70
N PRO A 26 2.16 -60.44 -27.94
CA PRO A 26 1.66 -59.14 -27.50
C PRO A 26 1.16 -58.37 -28.74
N GLU A 27 0.03 -57.69 -28.62
CA GLU A 27 -0.47 -56.84 -29.69
C GLU A 27 0.68 -55.92 -30.14
N PRO A 28 0.95 -55.84 -31.46
CA PRO A 28 2.02 -54.98 -31.95
C PRO A 28 1.73 -53.55 -31.46
N VAL A 29 2.70 -52.96 -30.77
CA VAL A 29 2.62 -51.57 -30.32
C VAL A 29 2.42 -50.71 -31.56
N ASP A 30 1.21 -50.18 -31.72
CA ASP A 30 0.86 -49.27 -32.80
C ASP A 30 1.55 -47.93 -32.55
N LYS A 31 2.78 -47.84 -33.05
CA LYS A 31 3.58 -46.61 -32.99
C LYS A 31 2.88 -45.46 -33.72
N ASP A 32 2.07 -45.76 -34.74
CA ASP A 32 1.33 -44.75 -35.47
C ASP A 32 0.17 -44.21 -34.62
N GLU A 33 -0.45 -45.04 -33.77
CA GLU A 33 -1.45 -44.58 -32.79
C GLU A 33 -0.83 -43.72 -31.68
N ASP A 34 0.34 -44.11 -31.16
CA ASP A 34 1.06 -43.31 -30.16
C ASP A 34 1.63 -42.00 -30.74
N ASP A 35 2.08 -42.02 -31.99
CA ASP A 35 2.52 -40.84 -32.72
C ASP A 35 1.33 -39.97 -33.13
N ALA A 36 0.18 -40.54 -33.49
CA ALA A 36 -1.07 -39.81 -33.71
C ALA A 36 -1.59 -39.16 -32.43
N LYS A 37 -1.48 -39.82 -31.26
CA LYS A 37 -1.81 -39.24 -29.95
C LYS A 37 -0.91 -38.05 -29.58
N LYS A 38 0.33 -38.01 -30.07
CA LYS A 38 1.28 -36.90 -29.86
C LYS A 38 1.25 -35.85 -30.97
N SER A 39 0.66 -36.18 -32.11
CA SER A 39 0.66 -35.33 -33.30
C SER A 39 -0.49 -34.32 -33.27
N ASN A 40 -0.15 -33.05 -33.42
CA ASN A 40 -1.11 -31.97 -33.60
C ASN A 40 -1.59 -31.79 -35.06
N LEU A 41 -1.39 -32.81 -35.91
CA LEU A 41 -1.76 -32.77 -37.33
C LEU A 41 -3.26 -32.48 -37.51
N TRP A 42 -4.11 -33.19 -36.77
CA TRP A 42 -5.56 -33.04 -36.86
C TRP A 42 -6.05 -31.70 -36.35
N GLU A 43 -5.43 -31.15 -35.30
CA GLU A 43 -5.75 -29.83 -34.79
C GLU A 43 -5.36 -28.73 -35.78
N LYS A 44 -4.19 -28.85 -36.43
CA LYS A 44 -3.77 -27.94 -37.52
C LYS A 44 -4.69 -28.02 -38.74
N ALA A 45 -5.18 -29.22 -39.07
CA ALA A 45 -6.08 -29.43 -40.21
C ALA A 45 -7.49 -28.89 -39.94
N THR A 46 -7.97 -29.00 -38.69
CA THR A 46 -9.34 -28.60 -38.30
C THR A 46 -9.42 -27.16 -37.80
N ASN A 47 -8.33 -26.58 -37.30
CA ASN A 47 -8.26 -25.20 -36.85
C ASN A 47 -6.92 -24.54 -37.26
N PRO A 48 -6.76 -24.18 -38.55
CA PRO A 48 -5.51 -23.61 -39.06
C PRO A 48 -5.15 -22.27 -38.42
N GLN A 49 -6.14 -21.56 -37.87
CA GLN A 49 -5.95 -20.26 -37.21
C GLN A 49 -5.39 -20.40 -35.79
N ARG A 50 -5.41 -21.60 -35.21
CA ARG A 50 -4.96 -21.84 -33.83
C ARG A 50 -3.49 -21.55 -33.63
N LYS A 51 -2.62 -21.97 -34.55
CA LYS A 51 -1.17 -21.75 -34.40
C LYS A 51 -0.80 -20.25 -34.48
N PRO A 52 -1.23 -19.48 -35.50
CA PRO A 52 -1.02 -18.04 -35.52
C PRO A 52 -1.59 -17.32 -34.29
N TYR A 53 -2.74 -17.77 -33.78
CA TYR A 53 -3.32 -17.24 -32.54
C TYR A 53 -2.40 -17.46 -31.33
N GLU A 54 -1.91 -18.68 -31.09
CA GLU A 54 -1.03 -18.97 -29.96
C GLU A 54 0.32 -18.22 -30.08
N ASP A 55 0.82 -18.02 -31.31
CA ASP A 55 2.03 -17.23 -31.55
C ASP A 55 1.82 -15.75 -31.17
N LEU A 56 0.69 -15.16 -31.57
CA LEU A 56 0.31 -13.80 -31.16
C LEU A 56 0.13 -13.66 -29.64
N LEU A 57 -0.45 -14.67 -28.98
CA LEU A 57 -0.55 -14.67 -27.51
C LEU A 57 0.85 -14.71 -26.87
N ALA A 58 1.75 -15.55 -27.34
CA ALA A 58 3.10 -15.68 -26.78
C ALA A 58 3.91 -14.39 -26.96
N GLU A 59 3.83 -13.76 -28.13
CA GLU A 59 4.46 -12.47 -28.39
C GLU A 59 3.88 -11.35 -27.52
N ALA A 60 2.55 -11.31 -27.37
CA ALA A 60 1.90 -10.35 -26.50
C ALA A 60 2.26 -10.56 -25.03
N GLN A 61 2.33 -11.81 -24.56
CA GLN A 61 2.76 -12.14 -23.21
C GLN A 61 4.18 -11.66 -22.95
N THR A 62 5.10 -11.91 -23.89
CA THR A 62 6.50 -11.47 -23.81
C THR A 62 6.59 -9.94 -23.74
N ALA A 63 5.80 -9.23 -24.56
CA ALA A 63 5.73 -7.78 -24.51
C ALA A 63 5.20 -7.26 -23.14
N LEU A 64 4.22 -7.95 -22.53
CA LEU A 64 3.69 -7.55 -21.22
C LEU A 64 4.68 -7.75 -20.05
N GLU A 65 5.70 -8.61 -20.20
CA GLU A 65 6.73 -8.81 -19.18
C GLU A 65 7.63 -7.58 -18.99
N ASP A 66 7.81 -6.78 -20.03
CA ASP A 66 8.59 -5.53 -19.99
C ASP A 66 7.89 -4.43 -19.16
N ARG A 67 6.55 -4.52 -19.00
CA ARG A 67 5.73 -3.58 -18.19
C ARG A 67 5.86 -2.11 -18.58
N SER A 68 6.36 -1.78 -19.76
CA SER A 68 6.36 -0.42 -20.29
C SER A 68 5.03 -0.09 -20.98
N ILE A 69 4.72 1.20 -21.08
CA ILE A 69 3.50 1.67 -21.77
C ILE A 69 3.55 1.30 -23.26
N ASP A 70 4.73 1.37 -23.87
CA ASP A 70 4.88 1.12 -25.30
C ASP A 70 4.77 -0.37 -25.63
N SER A 71 5.39 -1.26 -24.83
CA SER A 71 5.22 -2.70 -24.99
C SER A 71 3.79 -3.15 -24.68
N ALA A 72 3.10 -2.52 -23.72
CA ALA A 72 1.69 -2.78 -23.49
C ALA A 72 0.80 -2.36 -24.68
N LYS A 73 1.07 -1.24 -25.35
CA LYS A 73 0.36 -0.86 -26.58
C LYS A 73 0.61 -1.85 -27.71
N GLU A 74 1.85 -2.30 -27.85
CA GLU A 74 2.22 -3.32 -28.83
C GLU A 74 1.48 -4.65 -28.57
N ALA A 75 1.48 -5.11 -27.31
CA ALA A 75 0.73 -6.29 -26.89
C ALA A 75 -0.76 -6.16 -27.21
N ALA A 76 -1.36 -5.00 -26.91
CA ALA A 76 -2.77 -4.74 -27.21
C ALA A 76 -3.08 -4.85 -28.72
N GLY A 77 -2.17 -4.40 -29.58
CA GLY A 77 -2.26 -4.56 -31.04
C GLY A 77 -2.29 -6.03 -31.46
N LYS A 78 -1.29 -6.81 -31.03
CA LYS A 78 -1.21 -8.26 -31.33
C LYS A 78 -2.43 -9.04 -30.83
N LEU A 79 -2.92 -8.70 -29.64
CA LEU A 79 -4.11 -9.32 -29.07
C LEU A 79 -5.37 -8.95 -29.84
N GLY A 80 -5.44 -7.75 -30.41
CA GLY A 80 -6.48 -7.36 -31.35
C GLY A 80 -6.47 -8.21 -32.63
N GLU A 81 -5.31 -8.63 -33.12
CA GLU A 81 -5.20 -9.57 -34.24
C GLU A 81 -5.58 -10.99 -33.81
N ALA A 82 -5.16 -11.43 -32.63
CA ALA A 82 -5.50 -12.74 -32.08
C ALA A 82 -7.04 -12.90 -31.93
N ILE A 83 -7.73 -11.86 -31.45
CA ILE A 83 -9.20 -11.86 -31.33
C ILE A 83 -9.89 -12.03 -32.70
N LYS A 84 -9.31 -11.51 -33.79
CA LYS A 84 -9.88 -11.72 -35.14
C LYS A 84 -9.76 -13.17 -35.60
N LEU A 85 -8.74 -13.89 -35.15
CA LEU A 85 -8.52 -15.30 -35.47
C LEU A 85 -9.47 -16.19 -34.65
N LEU A 86 -9.48 -16.04 -33.33
CA LEU A 86 -10.34 -16.84 -32.44
C LEU A 86 -11.19 -15.92 -31.56
N PRO A 87 -12.35 -15.42 -32.05
CA PRO A 87 -13.16 -14.43 -31.34
C PRO A 87 -13.90 -14.99 -30.12
N ASP A 88 -13.96 -16.31 -29.96
CA ASP A 88 -14.62 -16.97 -28.83
C ASP A 88 -13.64 -17.41 -27.73
N ASP A 89 -12.33 -17.29 -27.95
CA ASP A 89 -11.32 -17.64 -26.95
C ASP A 89 -11.15 -16.49 -25.94
N PRO A 90 -11.38 -16.71 -24.63
CA PRO A 90 -11.35 -15.64 -23.63
C PRO A 90 -9.94 -15.13 -23.33
N ARG A 91 -8.88 -15.87 -23.68
CA ARG A 91 -7.50 -15.54 -23.28
C ARG A 91 -7.00 -14.25 -23.89
N ALA A 92 -7.26 -14.03 -25.18
CA ALA A 92 -6.83 -12.81 -25.86
C ALA A 92 -7.49 -11.56 -25.26
N TYR A 93 -8.78 -11.62 -24.93
CA TYR A 93 -9.50 -10.55 -24.24
C TYR A 93 -8.92 -10.29 -22.86
N ARG A 94 -8.68 -11.34 -22.05
CA ARG A 94 -8.06 -11.20 -20.72
C ARG A 94 -6.72 -10.46 -20.81
N MET A 95 -5.84 -10.93 -21.69
CA MET A 95 -4.50 -10.34 -21.85
C MET A 95 -4.56 -8.91 -22.39
N ARG A 96 -5.56 -8.59 -23.23
CA ARG A 96 -5.72 -7.24 -23.77
C ARG A 96 -6.24 -6.29 -22.71
N GLY A 97 -7.14 -6.78 -21.84
CA GLY A 97 -7.52 -6.12 -20.60
C GLY A 97 -6.30 -5.80 -19.72
N ASP A 98 -5.40 -6.76 -19.51
CA ASP A 98 -4.13 -6.54 -18.77
C ASP A 98 -3.28 -5.45 -19.45
N ALA A 99 -3.13 -5.47 -20.78
CA ALA A 99 -2.44 -4.42 -21.54
C ALA A 99 -3.09 -3.03 -21.35
N HIS A 100 -4.42 -2.96 -21.37
CA HIS A 100 -5.18 -1.74 -21.11
C HIS A 100 -4.99 -1.24 -19.66
N THR A 101 -4.82 -2.12 -18.67
CA THR A 101 -4.48 -1.68 -17.29
C THR A 101 -3.14 -0.96 -17.23
N THR A 102 -2.12 -1.46 -17.93
CA THR A 102 -0.78 -0.87 -17.98
C THR A 102 -0.79 0.50 -18.66
N THR A 103 -1.58 0.64 -19.73
CA THR A 103 -1.77 1.91 -20.44
C THR A 103 -2.77 2.86 -19.76
N LYS A 104 -3.41 2.41 -18.68
CA LYS A 104 -4.48 3.13 -17.95
C LYS A 104 -5.71 3.45 -18.82
N ASP A 105 -5.94 2.68 -19.87
CA ASP A 105 -7.19 2.71 -20.63
C ASP A 105 -8.26 1.91 -19.87
N TRP A 106 -8.84 2.55 -18.85
CA TRP A 106 -9.80 1.89 -17.96
C TRP A 106 -11.10 1.49 -18.67
N MET A 107 -11.50 2.21 -19.71
CA MET A 107 -12.68 1.85 -20.51
C MET A 107 -12.42 0.61 -21.37
N GLY A 108 -11.31 0.57 -22.10
CA GLY A 108 -10.89 -0.61 -22.86
C GLY A 108 -10.68 -1.82 -21.97
N CYS A 109 -10.02 -1.63 -20.82
CA CYS A 109 -9.84 -2.66 -19.80
C CYS A 109 -11.17 -3.27 -19.34
N ALA A 110 -12.15 -2.42 -18.96
CA ALA A 110 -13.43 -2.89 -18.48
C ALA A 110 -14.23 -3.63 -19.57
N ALA A 111 -14.14 -3.17 -20.83
CA ALA A 111 -14.77 -3.84 -21.96
C ALA A 111 -14.18 -5.24 -22.18
N ASP A 112 -12.86 -5.34 -22.23
CA ASP A 112 -12.17 -6.60 -22.50
C ASP A 112 -12.34 -7.64 -21.39
N TYR A 113 -12.30 -7.25 -20.11
CA TYR A 113 -12.60 -8.20 -19.05
C TYR A 113 -14.06 -8.64 -19.04
N THR A 114 -14.99 -7.75 -19.42
CA THR A 114 -16.40 -8.13 -19.60
C THR A 114 -16.52 -9.19 -20.70
N ASP A 115 -15.88 -8.95 -21.85
CA ASP A 115 -15.89 -9.88 -22.98
C ASP A 115 -15.23 -11.23 -22.65
N ALA A 116 -14.11 -11.22 -21.92
CA ALA A 116 -13.45 -12.43 -21.46
C ALA A 116 -14.37 -13.25 -20.54
N ILE A 117 -15.02 -12.60 -19.57
CA ILE A 117 -15.94 -13.25 -18.64
C ILE A 117 -17.13 -13.88 -19.36
N LEU A 118 -17.70 -13.21 -20.37
CA LEU A 118 -18.83 -13.72 -21.16
C LEU A 118 -18.48 -14.97 -21.98
N ARG A 119 -17.21 -15.17 -22.31
CA ARG A 119 -16.72 -16.29 -23.14
C ARG A 119 -16.25 -17.50 -22.35
N ILE A 120 -16.03 -17.35 -21.05
CA ILE A 120 -15.64 -18.47 -20.17
C ILE A 120 -16.82 -19.42 -19.97
N LYS A 121 -16.66 -20.67 -20.38
CA LYS A 121 -17.66 -21.74 -20.20
C LYS A 121 -17.50 -22.41 -18.84
N ARG A 122 -18.57 -22.98 -18.30
CA ARG A 122 -18.56 -23.62 -16.96
C ARG A 122 -17.51 -24.73 -16.79
N ASN A 123 -17.19 -25.44 -17.87
CA ASN A 123 -16.20 -26.53 -17.87
C ASN A 123 -14.80 -26.07 -18.35
N ASP A 124 -14.63 -24.77 -18.58
CA ASP A 124 -13.35 -24.20 -18.98
C ASP A 124 -12.38 -24.19 -17.79
N PRO A 125 -11.10 -24.60 -17.95
CA PRO A 125 -10.06 -24.40 -16.95
C PRO A 125 -9.99 -22.96 -16.41
N ASP A 126 -10.28 -21.96 -17.24
CA ASP A 126 -10.31 -20.53 -16.87
C ASP A 126 -11.48 -20.17 -15.93
N ALA A 127 -12.50 -21.03 -15.77
CA ALA A 127 -13.61 -20.80 -14.83
C ALA A 127 -13.14 -20.64 -13.38
N LYS A 128 -12.00 -21.25 -13.02
CA LYS A 128 -11.37 -21.07 -11.69
C LYS A 128 -10.83 -19.65 -11.48
N GLN A 129 -10.56 -18.91 -12.56
CA GLN A 129 -10.01 -17.56 -12.52
C GLN A 129 -11.09 -16.48 -12.56
N LEU A 130 -12.38 -16.87 -12.60
CA LEU A 130 -13.49 -15.94 -12.72
C LEU A 130 -13.56 -14.92 -11.57
N GLY A 131 -13.18 -15.32 -10.36
CA GLY A 131 -13.08 -14.41 -9.21
C GLY A 131 -12.04 -13.30 -9.43
N ASP A 132 -10.83 -13.65 -9.91
CA ASP A 132 -9.78 -12.68 -10.22
C ASP A 132 -10.17 -11.77 -11.40
N LEU A 133 -10.77 -12.33 -12.44
CA LEU A 133 -11.28 -11.55 -13.57
C LEU A 133 -12.35 -10.54 -13.15
N ARG A 134 -13.30 -10.94 -12.30
CA ARG A 134 -14.31 -10.02 -11.76
C ARG A 134 -13.67 -8.94 -10.89
N ARG A 135 -12.66 -9.28 -10.09
CA ARG A 135 -11.88 -8.30 -9.31
C ARG A 135 -11.23 -7.26 -10.22
N LYS A 136 -10.52 -7.71 -11.27
CA LYS A 136 -9.87 -6.84 -12.26
C LYS A 136 -10.88 -5.98 -13.02
N LEU A 137 -12.00 -6.56 -13.44
CA LEU A 137 -13.12 -5.84 -14.07
C LEU A 137 -13.66 -4.74 -13.15
N GLY A 138 -13.96 -5.07 -11.88
CA GLY A 138 -14.46 -4.11 -10.90
C GLY A 138 -13.49 -2.94 -10.69
N LEU A 139 -12.19 -3.21 -10.61
CA LEU A 139 -11.17 -2.16 -10.52
C LEU A 139 -11.14 -1.27 -11.76
N CYS A 140 -11.23 -1.84 -12.96
CA CYS A 140 -11.26 -1.07 -14.21
C CYS A 140 -12.54 -0.25 -14.36
N GLN A 141 -13.71 -0.81 -14.01
CA GLN A 141 -14.97 -0.08 -13.95
C GLN A 141 -14.87 1.10 -12.97
N ALA A 142 -14.30 0.89 -11.78
CA ALA A 142 -14.16 1.93 -10.79
C ALA A 142 -13.24 3.06 -11.27
N ARG A 143 -12.08 2.71 -11.85
CA ARG A 143 -11.13 3.68 -12.43
C ARG A 143 -11.66 4.37 -13.69
N ALA A 144 -12.60 3.75 -14.41
CA ALA A 144 -13.36 4.37 -15.50
C ALA A 144 -14.53 5.25 -15.00
N GLY A 145 -14.70 5.41 -13.68
CA GLY A 145 -15.78 6.21 -13.09
C GLY A 145 -17.14 5.50 -13.02
N LYS A 146 -17.22 4.23 -13.43
CA LYS A 146 -18.44 3.41 -13.40
C LYS A 146 -18.59 2.71 -12.04
N LEU A 147 -18.73 3.50 -10.98
CA LEU A 147 -18.72 3.00 -9.59
C LEU A 147 -19.87 2.01 -9.29
N ALA A 148 -21.06 2.23 -9.86
CA ALA A 148 -22.19 1.33 -9.67
C ALA A 148 -21.95 -0.05 -10.32
N ASP A 149 -21.39 -0.09 -11.53
CA ASP A 149 -21.03 -1.33 -12.20
C ASP A 149 -19.92 -2.06 -11.43
N ALA A 150 -18.93 -1.30 -10.93
CA ALA A 150 -17.84 -1.83 -10.11
C ALA A 150 -18.35 -2.46 -8.81
N GLU A 151 -19.26 -1.78 -8.09
CA GLU A 151 -19.86 -2.31 -6.88
C GLU A 151 -20.56 -3.63 -7.16
N LYS A 152 -21.40 -3.68 -8.20
CA LYS A 152 -22.14 -4.89 -8.57
C LYS A 152 -21.18 -6.04 -8.88
N THR A 153 -20.20 -5.81 -9.75
CA THR A 153 -19.21 -6.83 -10.14
C THR A 153 -18.44 -7.38 -8.95
N LEU A 154 -17.99 -6.50 -8.04
CA LEU A 154 -17.22 -6.90 -6.86
C LEU A 154 -18.08 -7.57 -5.80
N ALA A 155 -19.33 -7.13 -5.61
CA ALA A 155 -20.29 -7.78 -4.71
C ALA A 155 -20.66 -9.19 -5.21
N ASP A 156 -20.90 -9.36 -6.51
CA ASP A 156 -21.16 -10.66 -7.13
C ASP A 156 -19.93 -11.59 -6.99
N ALA A 157 -18.72 -11.04 -7.12
CA ALA A 157 -17.49 -11.79 -6.88
C ALA A 157 -17.36 -12.23 -5.42
N ALA A 158 -17.60 -11.32 -4.47
CA ALA A 158 -17.57 -11.60 -3.05
C ALA A 158 -18.59 -12.67 -2.64
N ALA A 159 -19.80 -12.62 -3.20
CA ALA A 159 -20.87 -13.58 -2.93
C ALA A 159 -20.62 -14.98 -3.50
N ALA A 160 -19.78 -15.10 -4.55
CA ALA A 160 -19.45 -16.40 -5.15
C ALA A 160 -18.61 -17.31 -4.23
N GLY A 161 -18.02 -16.76 -3.16
CA GLY A 161 -17.20 -17.48 -2.19
C GLY A 161 -15.80 -17.86 -2.72
N GLY A 162 -14.87 -18.14 -1.81
CA GLY A 162 -13.50 -18.55 -2.16
C GLY A 162 -12.68 -17.49 -2.90
N VAL A 163 -13.06 -16.22 -2.80
CA VAL A 163 -12.34 -15.11 -3.43
C VAL A 163 -11.30 -14.50 -2.50
N SER A 164 -10.26 -13.92 -3.09
CA SER A 164 -9.21 -13.21 -2.36
C SER A 164 -9.77 -12.08 -1.52
N GLY A 165 -9.16 -11.80 -0.36
CA GLY A 165 -9.48 -10.63 0.45
C GLY A 165 -9.35 -9.31 -0.28
N GLU A 166 -8.60 -9.26 -1.39
CA GLU A 166 -8.55 -8.07 -2.23
C GLU A 166 -9.93 -7.69 -2.79
N VAL A 167 -10.80 -8.65 -3.10
CA VAL A 167 -12.16 -8.35 -3.59
C VAL A 167 -12.93 -7.52 -2.57
N TRP A 168 -12.84 -7.90 -1.29
CA TRP A 168 -13.45 -7.18 -0.19
C TRP A 168 -12.85 -5.78 0.01
N VAL A 169 -11.51 -5.65 -0.11
CA VAL A 169 -10.84 -4.35 -0.06
C VAL A 169 -11.35 -3.43 -1.18
N ARG A 170 -11.40 -3.91 -2.43
CA ARG A 170 -11.87 -3.11 -3.57
C ARG A 170 -13.34 -2.75 -3.46
N LEU A 171 -14.17 -3.68 -2.97
CA LEU A 171 -15.58 -3.40 -2.73
C LEU A 171 -15.76 -2.29 -1.68
N GLY A 172 -14.96 -2.35 -0.60
CA GLY A 172 -14.89 -1.30 0.42
C GLY A 172 -14.51 0.06 -0.15
N GLU A 173 -13.42 0.14 -0.93
CA GLU A 173 -12.97 1.38 -1.56
C GLU A 173 -13.99 1.96 -2.55
N VAL A 174 -14.64 1.11 -3.37
CA VAL A 174 -15.70 1.56 -4.30
C VAL A 174 -16.89 2.12 -3.52
N ARG A 175 -17.29 1.46 -2.43
CA ARG A 175 -18.38 1.93 -1.56
C ARG A 175 -18.02 3.22 -0.82
N ILE A 176 -16.77 3.38 -0.39
CA ILE A 176 -16.25 4.68 0.08
C ILE A 176 -16.40 5.73 -1.03
N ALA A 177 -15.97 5.45 -2.26
CA ALA A 177 -16.07 6.43 -3.35
C ALA A 177 -17.53 6.86 -3.63
N MET A 178 -18.50 5.97 -3.41
CA MET A 178 -19.93 6.25 -3.55
C MET A 178 -20.59 6.89 -2.31
N GLY A 179 -19.89 6.97 -1.17
CA GLY A 179 -20.48 7.43 0.09
C GLY A 179 -21.33 6.39 0.83
N LYS A 180 -21.32 5.12 0.41
CA LYS A 180 -21.99 3.99 1.07
C LYS A 180 -21.15 3.47 2.23
N LEU A 181 -21.02 4.28 3.27
CA LEU A 181 -20.00 4.10 4.30
C LEU A 181 -20.23 2.89 5.19
N ASP A 182 -21.48 2.57 5.55
CA ASP A 182 -21.75 1.40 6.40
C ASP A 182 -21.48 0.10 5.63
N GLU A 183 -21.86 0.03 4.36
CA GLU A 183 -21.58 -1.11 3.49
C GLU A 183 -20.08 -1.22 3.14
N ALA A 184 -19.38 -0.08 3.10
CA ALA A 184 -17.93 -0.06 2.93
C ALA A 184 -17.21 -0.63 4.15
N ILE A 185 -17.62 -0.20 5.36
CA ILE A 185 -17.07 -0.71 6.62
C ILE A 185 -17.26 -2.22 6.70
N ALA A 186 -18.48 -2.72 6.45
CA ALA A 186 -18.75 -4.16 6.46
C ALA A 186 -17.88 -4.96 5.47
N ALA A 187 -17.65 -4.41 4.27
CA ALA A 187 -16.74 -5.03 3.29
C ALA A 187 -15.29 -5.04 3.77
N LEU A 188 -14.80 -3.96 4.38
CA LEU A 188 -13.43 -3.89 4.90
C LEU A 188 -13.23 -4.77 6.15
N GLU A 189 -14.25 -4.91 7.00
CA GLU A 189 -14.23 -5.87 8.11
C GLU A 189 -14.11 -7.31 7.57
N SER A 190 -14.91 -7.65 6.55
CA SER A 190 -14.81 -8.94 5.86
C SER A 190 -13.42 -9.16 5.24
N ALA A 191 -12.77 -8.10 4.74
CA ALA A 191 -11.38 -8.16 4.27
C ALA A 191 -10.40 -8.44 5.41
N GLY A 192 -10.61 -7.86 6.59
CA GLY A 192 -9.76 -8.04 7.76
C GLY A 192 -9.78 -9.46 8.33
N GLU A 193 -10.83 -10.24 8.01
CA GLU A 193 -10.94 -11.66 8.34
C GLU A 193 -10.15 -12.57 7.38
N GLN A 194 -9.72 -12.06 6.23
CA GLN A 194 -8.96 -12.84 5.24
C GLN A 194 -7.47 -12.86 5.55
N THR A 195 -6.83 -14.00 5.31
CA THR A 195 -5.40 -14.20 5.59
C THR A 195 -4.47 -13.72 4.46
N ASP A 196 -5.01 -13.43 3.28
CA ASP A 196 -4.26 -13.11 2.06
C ASP A 196 -4.13 -11.60 1.79
N VAL A 197 -4.64 -10.74 2.68
CA VAL A 197 -4.50 -9.29 2.59
C VAL A 197 -3.74 -8.70 3.77
N ALA A 198 -3.02 -7.61 3.50
CA ALA A 198 -2.27 -6.91 4.52
C ALA A 198 -3.21 -6.19 5.49
N LEU A 199 -3.37 -6.75 6.70
CA LEU A 199 -4.20 -6.17 7.75
C LEU A 199 -3.93 -4.68 8.05
N PRO A 200 -2.69 -4.15 8.00
CA PRO A 200 -2.45 -2.72 8.15
C PRO A 200 -3.16 -1.87 7.10
N LEU A 201 -3.20 -2.30 5.83
CA LEU A 201 -3.92 -1.59 4.76
C LEU A 201 -5.42 -1.55 5.06
N VAL A 202 -5.99 -2.68 5.47
CA VAL A 202 -7.41 -2.76 5.85
C VAL A 202 -7.72 -1.79 6.99
N ARG A 203 -6.86 -1.71 8.01
CA ARG A 203 -7.01 -0.77 9.14
C ARG A 203 -6.90 0.69 8.72
N TRP A 204 -6.00 1.02 7.80
CA TRP A 204 -5.93 2.36 7.22
C TRP A 204 -7.24 2.74 6.52
N LEU A 205 -7.77 1.84 5.68
CA LEU A 205 -9.03 2.06 4.98
C LEU A 205 -10.22 2.16 5.95
N LEU A 206 -10.28 1.32 6.98
CA LEU A 206 -11.28 1.39 8.04
C LEU A 206 -11.22 2.71 8.80
N MET A 207 -10.02 3.18 9.16
CA MET A 207 -9.85 4.49 9.80
C MET A 207 -10.44 5.61 8.92
N GLY A 208 -10.15 5.61 7.62
CA GLY A 208 -10.72 6.57 6.67
C GLY A 208 -12.24 6.45 6.56
N ALA A 209 -12.78 5.24 6.49
CA ALA A 209 -14.22 4.98 6.41
C ALA A 209 -14.95 5.45 7.69
N TYR A 210 -14.42 5.12 8.87
CA TYR A 210 -14.97 5.54 10.15
C TYR A 210 -14.95 7.05 10.35
N ASP A 211 -13.87 7.72 9.95
CA ASP A 211 -13.79 9.17 10.00
C ASP A 211 -14.87 9.84 9.14
N ARG A 212 -15.03 9.35 7.89
CA ARG A 212 -16.07 9.83 6.97
C ARG A 212 -17.47 9.52 7.48
N ALA A 213 -17.64 8.42 8.21
CA ALA A 213 -18.90 7.98 8.80
C ALA A 213 -19.22 8.65 10.13
N ARG A 214 -18.40 9.62 10.60
CA ARG A 214 -18.56 10.29 11.90
C ARG A 214 -18.51 9.33 13.09
N LYS A 215 -17.64 8.32 13.01
CA LYS A 215 -17.39 7.33 14.08
C LYS A 215 -15.99 7.54 14.69
N PRO A 216 -15.74 8.63 15.42
CA PRO A 216 -14.39 9.04 15.83
C PRO A 216 -13.68 8.05 16.76
N ALA A 217 -14.41 7.37 17.65
CA ALA A 217 -13.83 6.36 18.53
C ALA A 217 -13.28 5.16 17.73
N LEU A 218 -14.05 4.68 16.75
CA LEU A 218 -13.63 3.57 15.87
C LEU A 218 -12.52 4.01 14.92
N ALA A 219 -12.56 5.24 14.42
CA ALA A 219 -11.47 5.81 13.62
C ALA A 219 -10.16 5.85 14.42
N ALA A 220 -10.22 6.27 15.70
CA ALA A 220 -9.05 6.33 16.56
C ALA A 220 -8.46 4.95 16.87
N GLU A 221 -9.32 3.97 17.14
CA GLU A 221 -8.88 2.59 17.34
C GLU A 221 -8.22 2.01 16.08
N ALA A 222 -8.88 2.13 14.92
CA ALA A 222 -8.34 1.67 13.65
C ALA A 222 -6.99 2.35 13.30
N GLY A 223 -6.89 3.67 13.51
CA GLY A 223 -5.68 4.45 13.28
C GLY A 223 -4.51 4.01 14.16
N ARG A 224 -4.75 3.84 15.47
CA ARG A 224 -3.74 3.30 16.38
C ARG A 224 -3.27 1.90 15.97
N LEU A 225 -4.20 1.01 15.65
CA LEU A 225 -3.89 -0.35 15.23
C LEU A 225 -3.15 -0.41 13.88
N ALA A 226 -3.37 0.58 13.00
CA ALA A 226 -2.65 0.72 11.74
C ALA A 226 -1.21 1.19 11.95
N ILE A 227 -0.98 2.17 12.84
CA ILE A 227 0.35 2.77 13.10
C ILE A 227 1.22 1.91 14.00
N GLU A 228 0.66 1.30 15.04
CA GLU A 228 1.44 0.51 16.01
C GLU A 228 1.95 -0.81 15.42
N GLY A 229 1.34 -1.29 14.34
CA GLY A 229 1.71 -2.49 13.58
C GLY A 229 2.25 -3.61 14.48
N ARG A 230 1.39 -4.42 15.12
CA ARG A 230 1.91 -5.54 15.93
C ARG A 230 2.44 -6.65 15.02
N THR A 231 3.61 -7.18 15.34
CA THR A 231 4.04 -8.51 14.85
C THR A 231 3.24 -9.60 15.58
N GLU A 232 3.22 -10.82 15.02
CA GLU A 232 2.48 -11.96 15.60
C GLU A 232 2.98 -12.35 17.00
N ASP A 233 4.23 -12.03 17.33
CA ASP A 233 4.85 -12.18 18.66
C ASP A 233 4.59 -10.99 19.61
N GLY A 234 3.77 -10.01 19.19
CA GLY A 234 3.37 -8.88 20.01
C GLY A 234 4.36 -7.72 20.06
N ALA A 235 5.49 -7.78 19.33
CA ALA A 235 6.42 -6.67 19.25
C ALA A 235 5.85 -5.49 18.43
N ARG A 236 6.17 -4.27 18.86
CA ARG A 236 5.73 -3.02 18.20
C ARG A 236 6.58 -2.80 16.95
N ARG A 237 5.99 -2.72 15.75
CA ARG A 237 6.71 -2.23 14.56
C ARG A 237 6.91 -0.73 14.67
N SER A 238 7.94 -0.20 13.99
CA SER A 238 8.12 1.25 13.93
C SER A 238 7.00 1.90 13.13
N SER A 239 6.47 3.01 13.64
CA SER A 239 5.49 3.87 12.94
C SER A 239 5.98 4.29 11.55
N ASP A 240 7.30 4.44 11.38
CA ASP A 240 7.95 4.76 10.11
C ASP A 240 7.72 3.68 9.04
N ARG A 241 7.68 2.40 9.43
CA ARG A 241 7.44 1.29 8.50
C ARG A 241 5.99 1.29 8.01
N GLU A 242 5.03 1.40 8.93
CA GLU A 242 3.61 1.40 8.57
C GLU A 242 3.26 2.64 7.72
N MET A 243 3.91 3.78 7.99
CA MET A 243 3.79 4.97 7.15
C MET A 243 4.42 4.77 5.77
N THR A 244 5.55 4.07 5.68
CA THR A 244 6.15 3.70 4.38
C THR A 244 5.20 2.80 3.56
N LEU A 245 4.51 1.86 4.21
CA LEU A 245 3.52 1.01 3.56
C LEU A 245 2.29 1.80 3.07
N LEU A 246 1.87 2.85 3.79
CA LEU A 246 0.80 3.74 3.34
C LEU A 246 1.23 4.65 2.17
N LYS A 247 2.50 5.09 2.16
CA LYS A 247 3.08 5.89 1.07
C LYS A 247 3.27 5.06 -0.21
N ASN A 248 3.64 3.79 -0.07
CA ASN A 248 3.87 2.87 -1.18
C ASN A 248 3.12 1.54 -0.96
N PRO A 249 1.78 1.54 -1.06
CA PRO A 249 1.01 0.33 -0.79
C PRO A 249 1.20 -0.67 -1.93
N ALA A 250 1.44 -1.94 -1.59
CA ALA A 250 1.51 -3.04 -2.56
C ALA A 250 0.23 -3.13 -3.41
N MET A 251 -0.89 -2.71 -2.81
CA MET A 251 -2.19 -2.55 -3.44
C MET A 251 -2.49 -1.05 -3.57
N PRO A 252 -2.33 -0.45 -4.75
CA PRO A 252 -2.58 0.98 -4.94
C PRO A 252 -4.02 1.35 -4.58
N LEU A 253 -4.18 2.45 -3.84
CA LEU A 253 -5.49 2.95 -3.42
C LEU A 253 -6.32 3.39 -4.63
N LEU A 254 -7.65 3.25 -4.53
CA LEU A 254 -8.55 3.54 -5.64
C LEU A 254 -8.67 5.05 -5.92
N GLY A 255 -8.93 5.84 -4.88
CA GLY A 255 -9.25 7.26 -4.97
C GLY A 255 -8.02 8.16 -5.12
N THR A 256 -8.13 9.18 -5.98
CA THR A 256 -7.12 10.25 -6.05
C THR A 256 -7.05 10.98 -4.70
N GLY A 257 -5.83 11.16 -4.18
CA GLY A 257 -5.59 11.80 -2.89
C GLY A 257 -5.84 10.89 -1.67
N GLU A 258 -6.26 9.63 -1.86
CA GLU A 258 -6.64 8.78 -0.74
C GLU A 258 -5.47 8.56 0.24
N SER A 259 -4.25 8.39 -0.28
CA SER A 259 -3.06 8.28 0.57
C SER A 259 -2.85 9.56 1.40
N GLU A 260 -3.02 10.74 0.81
CA GLU A 260 -2.92 12.02 1.50
C GLU A 260 -3.99 12.18 2.58
N TYR A 261 -5.24 11.76 2.30
CA TYR A 261 -6.31 11.80 3.28
C TYR A 261 -5.97 10.92 4.50
N LEU A 262 -5.53 9.69 4.26
CA LEU A 262 -5.16 8.74 5.31
C LEU A 262 -3.92 9.20 6.09
N GLN A 263 -2.92 9.78 5.44
CA GLN A 263 -1.76 10.40 6.09
C GLN A 263 -2.14 11.64 6.91
N GLY A 264 -3.14 12.40 6.46
CA GLY A 264 -3.71 13.51 7.21
C GLY A 264 -4.32 13.04 8.54
N LEU A 265 -5.09 11.96 8.50
CA LEU A 265 -5.65 11.33 9.70
C LEU A 265 -4.56 10.73 10.60
N ALA A 266 -3.53 10.10 10.02
CA ALA A 266 -2.44 9.46 10.75
C ALA A 266 -1.75 10.38 11.76
N GLY A 267 -1.61 11.67 11.42
CA GLY A 267 -0.96 12.66 12.27
C GLY A 267 -1.56 12.74 13.68
N ALA A 268 -2.87 12.56 13.84
CA ALA A 268 -3.54 12.56 15.14
C ALA A 268 -3.22 11.33 16.00
N TYR A 269 -2.76 10.23 15.38
CA TYR A 269 -2.60 8.93 16.01
C TYR A 269 -1.13 8.47 16.10
N PHE A 270 -0.19 9.30 15.67
CA PHE A 270 1.21 9.08 16.02
C PHE A 270 1.41 9.08 17.54
N ASP A 271 2.47 8.43 18.00
CA ASP A 271 2.89 8.42 19.40
C ASP A 271 4.27 9.10 19.50
N PRO A 272 4.35 10.40 19.84
CA PRO A 272 3.23 11.31 20.15
C PRO A 272 2.54 11.90 18.90
N PRO A 273 1.30 12.42 19.02
CA PRO A 273 0.55 13.01 17.91
C PRO A 273 1.31 14.15 17.21
N ARG A 274 1.22 14.24 15.88
CA ARG A 274 1.83 15.30 15.06
C ARG A 274 0.79 15.99 14.19
N PRO A 275 0.04 16.98 14.73
CA PRO A 275 -0.92 17.75 13.94
C PRO A 275 -0.26 18.51 12.76
N GLU A 276 1.06 18.73 12.78
CA GLU A 276 1.82 19.29 11.67
C GLU A 276 1.68 18.45 10.39
N TYR A 277 1.74 17.12 10.53
CA TYR A 277 1.48 16.19 9.43
C TYR A 277 0.05 16.34 8.94
N SER A 278 -0.93 16.33 9.86
CA SER A 278 -2.35 16.47 9.50
C SER A 278 -2.62 17.74 8.68
N VAL A 279 -2.07 18.88 9.09
CA VAL A 279 -2.22 20.16 8.37
C VAL A 279 -1.71 20.05 6.93
N VAL A 280 -0.50 19.53 6.74
CA VAL A 280 0.14 19.47 5.41
C VAL A 280 -0.55 18.47 4.49
N TYR A 281 -0.88 17.28 5.01
CA TYR A 281 -1.48 16.23 4.19
C TYR A 281 -2.93 16.50 3.83
N PHE A 282 -3.75 17.08 4.71
CA PHE A 282 -5.10 17.50 4.31
C PHE A 282 -5.08 18.64 3.29
N ARG A 283 -4.12 19.58 3.37
CA ARG A 283 -3.94 20.60 2.32
C ARG A 283 -3.58 19.96 0.99
N ARG A 284 -2.66 18.99 1.00
CA ARG A 284 -2.27 18.27 -0.21
C ARG A 284 -3.45 17.50 -0.79
N PHE A 285 -4.24 16.80 0.02
CA PHE A 285 -5.48 16.16 -0.40
C PHE A 285 -6.41 17.15 -1.13
N LEU A 286 -6.68 18.32 -0.54
CA LEU A 286 -7.54 19.34 -1.16
C LEU A 286 -6.97 19.91 -2.47
N ALA A 287 -5.65 19.86 -2.66
CA ALA A 287 -4.98 20.32 -3.88
C ALA A 287 -5.05 19.27 -5.01
N VAL A 288 -4.86 17.98 -4.69
CA VAL A 288 -4.79 16.89 -5.68
C VAL A 288 -6.13 16.22 -5.97
N ALA A 289 -7.05 16.21 -5.01
CA ALA A 289 -8.34 15.52 -5.09
C ALA A 289 -9.51 16.50 -5.19
N ARG A 290 -9.47 17.36 -6.21
CA ARG A 290 -10.41 18.50 -6.35
C ARG A 290 -11.87 18.07 -6.45
N ASP A 291 -12.11 16.94 -7.13
CA ASP A 291 -13.45 16.40 -7.39
C ASP A 291 -13.86 15.33 -6.37
N SER A 292 -13.07 15.13 -5.30
CA SER A 292 -13.39 14.11 -4.30
C SER A 292 -14.66 14.48 -3.52
N PRO A 293 -15.60 13.53 -3.30
CA PRO A 293 -16.77 13.77 -2.45
C PRO A 293 -16.37 14.06 -0.99
N TRP A 294 -15.15 13.70 -0.59
CA TRP A 294 -14.64 13.84 0.77
C TRP A 294 -13.93 15.17 1.04
N ARG A 295 -13.95 16.10 0.08
CA ARG A 295 -13.36 17.44 0.20
C ARG A 295 -13.85 18.18 1.44
N LYS A 296 -15.17 18.22 1.68
CA LYS A 296 -15.75 18.92 2.84
C LYS A 296 -15.27 18.36 4.18
N ARG A 297 -15.11 17.03 4.28
CA ARG A 297 -14.62 16.40 5.52
C ARG A 297 -13.15 16.76 5.79
N ALA A 298 -12.30 16.79 4.76
CA ALA A 298 -10.93 17.27 4.91
C ALA A 298 -10.84 18.77 5.28
N GLU A 299 -11.72 19.62 4.73
CA GLU A 299 -11.80 21.03 5.12
C GLU A 299 -12.21 21.20 6.59
N GLU A 300 -13.06 20.34 7.13
CA GLU A 300 -13.41 20.33 8.56
C GLU A 300 -12.21 20.00 9.43
N HIS A 301 -11.45 18.94 9.10
CA HIS A 301 -10.22 18.61 9.81
C HIS A 301 -9.26 19.80 9.85
N LEU A 302 -9.07 20.50 8.73
CA LEU A 302 -8.25 21.71 8.71
C LEU A 302 -8.83 22.85 9.56
N ARG A 303 -10.16 23.00 9.63
CA ARG A 303 -10.79 24.00 10.51
C ARG A 303 -10.58 23.66 11.98
N GLU A 304 -10.72 22.40 12.36
CA GLU A 304 -10.44 21.89 13.71
C GLU A 304 -8.97 22.14 14.09
N LEU A 305 -8.05 21.97 13.14
CA LEU A 305 -6.61 22.21 13.33
C LEU A 305 -6.21 23.70 13.35
N LYS A 306 -7.07 24.65 12.94
CA LYS A 306 -6.71 26.09 12.98
C LYS A 306 -6.41 26.60 14.39
N GLY A 307 -7.01 25.99 15.40
CA GLY A 307 -6.77 26.32 16.81
C GLY A 307 -5.56 25.62 17.42
N ALA A 308 -4.87 24.73 16.68
CA ALA A 308 -3.76 23.96 17.23
C ALA A 308 -2.54 24.86 17.50
N GLU A 309 -2.05 24.85 18.74
CA GLU A 309 -0.83 25.56 19.12
C GLU A 309 0.42 24.76 18.72
N LEU A 310 0.97 25.05 17.55
CA LEU A 310 2.16 24.38 17.05
C LEU A 310 3.46 24.98 17.65
N PRO A 311 4.49 24.16 17.95
CA PRO A 311 4.45 22.72 17.85
C PRO A 311 3.71 22.13 19.06
N GLU A 312 2.96 21.05 18.83
CA GLU A 312 2.26 20.38 19.93
C GLU A 312 3.24 19.62 20.84
N TYR A 313 4.33 19.12 20.25
CA TYR A 313 5.35 18.33 20.94
C TYR A 313 6.77 18.80 20.60
N VAL A 314 7.65 18.67 21.60
CA VAL A 314 9.10 18.81 21.45
C VAL A 314 9.73 17.49 21.90
N ASP A 315 10.47 16.84 21.01
CA ASP A 315 11.11 15.56 21.28
C ASP A 315 12.51 15.76 21.86
N LYS A 316 12.87 14.91 22.83
CA LYS A 316 14.29 14.72 23.20
C LYS A 316 14.90 13.68 22.27
N ARG A 317 15.65 14.11 21.25
CA ARG A 317 16.31 13.24 20.26
C ARG A 317 17.70 12.77 20.66
N GLY A 318 18.15 13.07 21.88
CA GLY A 318 19.42 12.60 22.40
C GLY A 318 19.95 13.45 23.55
N GLY A 319 21.11 13.02 24.06
CA GLY A 319 21.82 13.68 25.14
C GLY A 319 21.45 13.16 26.54
N ASN A 320 22.36 13.38 27.47
CA ASN A 320 22.29 12.92 28.85
C ASN A 320 21.64 13.94 29.81
N ALA A 321 21.52 15.21 29.42
CA ALA A 321 20.81 16.21 30.24
C ALA A 321 19.29 15.99 30.22
N VAL A 322 18.62 16.38 31.30
CA VAL A 322 17.15 16.44 31.35
C VAL A 322 16.67 17.61 30.48
N LEU A 323 15.70 17.35 29.59
CA LEU A 323 15.01 18.39 28.82
C LEU A 323 13.69 18.72 29.51
N ASP A 324 13.52 19.96 29.93
CA ASP A 324 12.19 20.48 30.28
C ASP A 324 11.39 20.69 28.99
N VAL A 325 10.64 19.64 28.60
CA VAL A 325 9.84 19.62 27.37
C VAL A 325 8.74 20.68 27.40
N ALA A 326 8.15 20.95 28.56
CA ALA A 326 7.10 21.94 28.69
C ALA A 326 7.65 23.36 28.45
N ALA A 327 8.75 23.73 29.10
CA ALA A 327 9.39 25.02 28.88
C ALA A 327 9.94 25.17 27.45
N ALA A 328 10.54 24.10 26.90
CA ALA A 328 11.03 24.11 25.51
C ALA A 328 9.89 24.31 24.51
N ARG A 329 8.73 23.67 24.72
CA ARG A 329 7.54 23.85 23.89
C ARG A 329 6.99 25.27 23.99
N VAL A 330 6.89 25.84 25.18
CA VAL A 330 6.47 27.25 25.36
C VAL A 330 7.42 28.19 24.61
N ALA A 331 8.74 27.95 24.70
CA ALA A 331 9.73 28.74 23.97
C ALA A 331 9.60 28.60 22.45
N ALA A 332 9.39 27.38 21.95
CA ALA A 332 9.18 27.11 20.53
C ALA A 332 7.89 27.78 20.00
N ARG A 333 6.78 27.69 20.73
CA ARG A 333 5.50 28.33 20.38
C ARG A 333 5.63 29.85 20.20
N LYS A 334 6.45 30.52 21.03
CA LYS A 334 6.69 31.97 20.93
C LYS A 334 7.30 32.40 19.59
N VAL A 335 8.20 31.60 19.03
CA VAL A 335 8.87 31.90 17.75
C VAL A 335 8.19 31.26 16.55
N MET A 336 7.23 30.35 16.78
CA MET A 336 6.58 29.59 15.72
C MET A 336 5.91 30.46 14.64
N PRO A 337 5.19 31.56 14.94
CA PRO A 337 4.62 32.42 13.89
C PRO A 337 5.66 32.95 12.89
N GLN A 338 6.86 33.28 13.38
CA GLN A 338 7.97 33.74 12.52
C GLN A 338 8.53 32.59 11.67
N MET A 339 8.73 31.42 12.29
CA MET A 339 9.21 30.23 11.57
C MET A 339 8.23 29.79 10.47
N ARG A 340 6.93 29.81 10.77
CA ARG A 340 5.89 29.49 9.78
C ARG A 340 5.85 30.51 8.65
N ALA A 341 6.04 31.80 8.94
CA ALA A 341 6.11 32.85 7.92
C ALA A 341 7.25 32.64 6.90
N CYS A 342 8.38 32.05 7.31
CA CYS A 342 9.46 31.65 6.39
C CYS A 342 8.99 30.65 5.31
N MET A 343 7.91 29.91 5.58
CA MET A 343 7.36 28.86 4.72
C MET A 343 5.99 29.20 4.15
N ALA A 344 5.56 30.47 4.18
CA ALA A 344 4.21 30.87 3.80
C ALA A 344 3.80 30.46 2.37
N LYS A 345 4.78 30.29 1.46
CA LYS A 345 4.55 29.86 0.07
C LYS A 345 4.83 28.36 -0.14
N GLN A 346 5.30 27.65 0.87
CA GLN A 346 5.84 26.29 0.80
C GLN A 346 4.94 25.35 1.60
N THR A 347 3.67 25.25 1.17
CA THR A 347 2.61 24.57 1.93
C THR A 347 2.78 23.06 2.07
N GLY A 348 3.52 22.43 1.17
CA GLY A 348 3.83 20.99 1.19
C GLY A 348 5.16 20.62 1.84
N LEU A 349 5.83 21.54 2.54
CA LEU A 349 7.04 21.23 3.31
C LEU A 349 6.72 20.93 4.78
N ILE A 350 7.37 19.91 5.30
CA ILE A 350 7.51 19.67 6.74
C ILE A 350 9.01 19.75 7.06
N LEU A 351 9.38 20.68 7.93
CA LEU A 351 10.76 20.84 8.39
C LEU A 351 10.87 20.40 9.86
N GLU A 352 11.93 19.69 10.20
CA GLU A 352 12.28 19.37 11.59
C GLU A 352 13.44 20.26 12.02
N VAL A 353 13.19 21.09 13.02
CA VAL A 353 14.22 21.90 13.69
C VAL A 353 14.78 21.08 14.83
N THR A 354 16.09 20.88 14.85
CA THR A 354 16.82 20.26 15.96
C THR A 354 17.77 21.27 16.58
N ILE A 355 17.67 21.45 17.90
CA ILE A 355 18.52 22.34 18.68
C ILE A 355 19.36 21.50 19.64
N THR A 356 20.68 21.58 19.48
CA THR A 356 21.65 21.00 20.42
C THR A 356 22.08 22.08 21.40
N LYS A 357 21.89 21.81 22.70
CA LYS A 357 22.32 22.70 23.78
C LYS A 357 23.12 21.92 24.81
N GLY A 358 24.26 22.49 25.20
CA GLY A 358 25.17 21.92 26.18
C GLY A 358 25.29 22.77 27.44
N GLY A 359 25.63 22.11 28.55
CA GLY A 359 25.98 22.74 29.81
C GLY A 359 27.44 23.22 29.85
N PRO A 360 27.89 23.74 31.00
CA PRO A 360 29.29 24.14 31.18
C PRO A 360 30.24 22.97 30.91
N ARG A 361 31.35 23.21 30.22
CA ARG A 361 32.38 22.19 29.98
C ARG A 361 33.40 22.15 31.13
N THR A 362 33.85 20.96 31.51
CA THR A 362 34.98 20.83 32.44
C THR A 362 36.27 21.28 31.76
N ALA A 363 37.09 22.08 32.46
CA ALA A 363 38.35 22.60 31.95
C ALA A 363 39.28 21.45 31.51
N GLY A 364 39.80 21.51 30.28
CA GLY A 364 40.61 20.44 29.68
C GLY A 364 39.87 19.52 28.71
N ASN A 365 38.53 19.57 28.67
CA ASN A 365 37.68 18.79 27.75
C ASN A 365 37.19 19.62 26.53
N THR A 366 37.85 20.75 26.26
CA THR A 366 37.43 21.75 25.27
C THR A 366 37.81 21.39 23.82
N ALA A 367 38.58 20.32 23.59
CA ALA A 367 39.26 20.09 22.32
C ALA A 367 39.31 18.63 21.85
N VAL A 368 38.30 17.79 22.13
CA VAL A 368 38.28 16.43 21.54
C VAL A 368 36.94 16.12 20.84
N PRO A 369 36.90 16.05 19.50
CA PRO A 369 35.78 15.49 18.78
C PRO A 369 35.87 13.96 18.85
N VAL A 370 35.35 13.35 19.92
CA VAL A 370 35.24 11.88 20.01
C VAL A 370 33.77 11.49 19.98
N ARG A 371 33.49 10.34 19.36
CA ARG A 371 32.23 9.56 19.42
C ARG A 371 31.57 9.41 20.81
N ARG A 372 32.22 9.85 21.90
CA ARG A 372 31.76 9.81 23.31
C ARG A 372 31.70 11.18 24.01
N GLY A 373 31.97 12.30 23.32
CA GLY A 373 31.98 13.66 23.89
C GLY A 373 30.69 14.45 23.67
N MET A 374 30.53 15.56 24.41
CA MET A 374 29.43 16.50 24.22
C MET A 374 29.52 17.18 22.85
N PRO A 375 28.47 17.15 21.99
CA PRO A 375 28.47 17.82 20.69
C PRO A 375 28.60 19.34 20.82
N PRO A 376 28.98 20.05 19.74
CA PRO A 376 28.90 21.50 19.71
C PRO A 376 27.45 21.94 19.83
N ASP A 377 27.25 23.08 20.51
CA ASP A 377 25.97 23.77 20.48
C ASP A 377 25.66 24.23 19.06
N GLY A 378 24.39 24.17 18.69
CA GLY A 378 23.97 24.64 17.39
C GLY A 378 22.56 24.21 17.03
N THR A 379 22.15 24.63 15.85
CA THR A 379 20.84 24.31 15.29
C THR A 379 21.00 23.66 13.93
N THR A 380 20.06 22.79 13.58
CA THR A 380 20.01 22.12 12.28
C THR A 380 18.56 22.01 11.86
N THR A 381 18.25 22.39 10.63
CA THR A 381 16.91 22.22 10.07
C THR A 381 16.95 21.21 8.93
N LEU A 382 16.12 20.17 9.03
CA LEU A 382 16.06 19.09 8.04
C LEU A 382 14.70 19.07 7.35
N VAL A 383 14.70 18.79 6.05
CA VAL A 383 13.46 18.53 5.30
C VAL A 383 12.98 17.12 5.62
N ARG A 384 11.81 17.00 6.26
CA ARG A 384 11.18 15.71 6.57
C ARG A 384 10.34 15.20 5.42
N ASP A 385 9.51 16.07 4.84
CA ASP A 385 8.70 15.77 3.66
C ASP A 385 8.68 16.97 2.71
N ASN A 386 8.63 16.67 1.41
CA ASN A 386 8.50 17.63 0.31
C ASN A 386 7.43 17.13 -0.67
N LEU A 387 6.16 17.38 -0.33
CA LEU A 387 5.02 16.80 -1.05
C LEU A 387 4.71 17.50 -2.38
N ASP A 388 5.14 18.76 -2.51
CA ASP A 388 4.86 19.60 -3.68
C ASP A 388 6.03 19.63 -4.69
N GLY A 389 7.07 18.83 -4.49
CA GLY A 389 8.25 18.82 -5.37
C GLY A 389 9.00 20.16 -5.38
N ILE A 390 9.00 20.87 -4.24
CA ILE A 390 9.56 22.20 -4.11
C ILE A 390 11.07 22.18 -4.41
N GLY A 391 11.50 23.13 -5.24
CA GLY A 391 12.88 23.27 -5.70
C GLY A 391 13.89 23.42 -4.56
N SER A 392 15.14 23.08 -4.83
CA SER A 392 16.22 23.16 -3.83
C SER A 392 16.42 24.59 -3.32
N VAL A 393 16.36 25.59 -4.21
CA VAL A 393 16.55 27.00 -3.86
C VAL A 393 15.49 27.48 -2.86
N GLU A 394 14.21 27.19 -3.12
CA GLU A 394 13.12 27.59 -2.22
C GLU A 394 13.20 26.86 -0.88
N ARG A 395 13.58 25.58 -0.88
CA ARG A 395 13.80 24.81 0.35
C ARG A 395 14.94 25.39 1.17
N ASP A 396 16.08 25.67 0.55
CA ASP A 396 17.27 26.19 1.22
C ASP A 396 17.00 27.59 1.80
N ASN A 397 16.22 28.41 1.12
CA ASN A 397 15.79 29.72 1.62
C ASN A 397 14.90 29.59 2.87
N ALA A 398 13.94 28.66 2.87
CA ALA A 398 13.11 28.39 4.04
C ALA A 398 13.93 27.86 5.22
N VAL A 399 14.85 26.92 4.96
CA VAL A 399 15.79 26.37 5.94
C VAL A 399 16.64 27.48 6.57
N LYS A 400 17.31 28.31 5.77
CA LYS A 400 18.15 29.41 6.27
C LYS A 400 17.35 30.41 7.12
N CYS A 401 16.14 30.75 6.70
CA CYS A 401 15.25 31.64 7.45
C CYS A 401 14.89 31.06 8.83
N ILE A 402 14.57 29.76 8.89
CA ILE A 402 14.24 29.07 10.15
C ILE A 402 15.46 28.88 11.03
N GLU A 403 16.64 28.57 10.47
CA GLU A 403 17.88 28.42 11.24
C GLU A 403 18.25 29.72 11.95
N ALA A 404 18.10 30.87 11.29
CA ALA A 404 18.34 32.18 11.92
C ALA A 404 17.42 32.44 13.14
N ILE A 405 16.18 31.95 13.11
CA ILE A 405 15.23 32.06 14.23
C ILE A 405 15.55 31.01 15.30
N SER A 406 15.91 29.80 14.88
CA SER A 406 16.26 28.67 15.75
C SER A 406 17.48 28.99 16.61
N GLU A 407 18.46 29.68 16.05
CA GLU A 407 19.67 30.09 16.79
C GLU A 407 19.34 31.06 17.93
N LYS A 408 18.39 31.99 17.70
CA LYS A 408 17.87 32.87 18.76
C LYS A 408 17.10 32.07 19.82
N LEU A 409 16.29 31.10 19.39
CA LEU A 409 15.55 30.21 20.29
C LEU A 409 16.51 29.39 21.18
N ARG A 410 17.63 28.89 20.65
CA ARG A 410 18.63 28.13 21.42
C ARG A 410 19.10 28.88 22.66
N GLY A 411 19.32 30.19 22.55
CA GLY A 411 19.66 31.06 23.69
C GLY A 411 18.59 31.09 24.77
N ASN A 412 17.31 31.06 24.37
CA ASN A 412 16.14 31.17 25.26
C ASN A 412 15.66 29.83 25.84
N LEU A 413 16.16 28.69 25.36
CA LEU A 413 15.84 27.39 25.94
C LEU A 413 16.39 27.28 27.38
N PRO A 414 15.80 26.42 28.23
CA PRO A 414 16.30 26.19 29.59
C PRO A 414 17.81 25.93 29.65
N ALA A 415 18.49 26.60 30.58
CA ALA A 415 19.92 26.43 30.77
C ALA A 415 20.22 25.08 31.45
N ILE A 416 21.29 24.43 31.02
CA ILE A 416 21.78 23.19 31.62
C ILE A 416 22.81 23.58 32.69
N LYS A 417 22.57 23.21 33.94
CA LYS A 417 23.47 23.52 35.07
C LYS A 417 24.58 22.48 35.24
N GLU A 418 24.30 21.24 34.86
CA GLU A 418 25.22 20.10 35.00
C GLU A 418 26.36 20.16 33.99
N LYS A 419 27.59 19.92 34.46
CA LYS A 419 28.77 19.96 33.60
C LYS A 419 28.80 18.79 32.61
N ASP A 420 29.30 19.06 31.40
CA ASP A 420 29.50 18.07 30.34
C ASP A 420 28.24 17.28 29.96
N THR A 421 27.07 17.87 30.19
CA THR A 421 25.77 17.31 29.80
C THR A 421 25.13 18.13 28.68
N TRP A 422 24.32 17.49 27.86
CA TRP A 422 23.64 18.12 26.73
C TRP A 422 22.30 17.46 26.42
N TYR A 423 21.47 18.15 25.65
CA TYR A 423 20.28 17.56 25.03
C TYR A 423 20.14 18.00 23.58
N ARG A 424 19.36 17.23 22.80
CA ARG A 424 18.79 17.63 21.51
C ARG A 424 17.28 17.75 21.64
N ALA A 425 16.77 18.95 21.46
CA ALA A 425 15.33 19.21 21.37
C ALA A 425 14.95 19.30 19.88
N ALA A 426 13.92 18.58 19.46
CA ALA A 426 13.44 18.61 18.08
C ALA A 426 11.95 18.90 18.01
N PHE A 427 11.52 19.67 17.00
CA PHE A 427 10.10 19.93 16.74
C PHE A 427 9.87 20.24 15.27
N LEU A 428 8.61 20.13 14.84
CA LEU A 428 8.21 20.31 13.46
C LEU A 428 7.74 21.74 13.18
N VAL A 429 8.00 22.20 11.96
CA VAL A 429 7.55 23.47 11.41
C VAL A 429 6.86 23.21 10.08
N VAL A 430 5.67 23.78 9.91
CA VAL A 430 4.87 23.72 8.69
C VAL A 430 4.34 25.11 8.33
N ALA A 431 3.96 25.32 7.08
CA ALA A 431 3.42 26.60 6.64
C ALA A 431 2.18 27.03 7.46
N PRO A 432 1.91 28.35 7.62
CA PRO A 432 0.72 28.89 8.26
C PRO A 432 -0.55 28.23 7.72
#